data_AF-A0A924C926-F1
#
_entry.id   AF-A0A924C926-F1
#
_cell.length_a   1.000
_cell.length_b   1.000
_cell.length_c   1.000
_cell.angle_alpha   90.00
_cell.angle_beta   90.00
_cell.angle_gamma   90.00
#
_symmetry.space_group_name_H-M   'P 1'
#
loop_
_entity.id
_entity.type
_entity.pdbx_description
1 polymer ?
#
loop_
_entity_poly.entity_id
_entity_poly.type
_entity_poly.pdbx_seq_one_letter_code
_entity_poly.pdbx_strand_id
1 'polypeptide(L)'
;MRNLFFTASFYFCILSVNAQSGDSIMAQIKSVNKIISNQPRSFAFATPISNRAMNVFLADKTGYVAESTDLSFYTNYLTFNSSEGKLTINHNFQNENGADVSIQKLLSVGVSANIANSFGAAFLDKQFENELGLTVNYKWIGKVKTRFAGCTQPANNSNQKLAMDALRAAIVYSLTLEINKKETDFKKAINAIDSKDVPEQNIEKARTLILQNFYEELKMDAEEKFAKQQAEILTKTKNFKLITTYWSSLTANLPLAFPKYTVAKSLTDILQQKHSYPLELMFSHTRFLESSKTGRIFFTLSAKLLLNNSKLSYALDKVNAQEYKNLGGTDTLHFDHLKNNTAYIGLYKTFATTSLEARMVYFPTGSHVGISFLAEQNFGRYHLLNGRLGIPIVLINSKKIPAVNFEIYVLFFDINNKIKQAQKFGNKTAIGLGVGIPFSRLMY
;
A
#
# COMPACT_ATOMS: atom_id res chain seq x y z
N MET A 1 -32.81 1.47 -19.92
CA MET A 1 -31.56 0.97 -19.28
C MET A 1 -31.95 -0.18 -18.39
N ARG A 2 -31.60 -1.39 -18.79
CA ARG A 2 -32.25 -2.64 -18.43
C ARG A 2 -31.33 -3.41 -17.47
N ASN A 3 -31.91 -3.82 -16.35
CA ASN A 3 -31.37 -4.58 -15.21
C ASN A 3 -30.16 -5.48 -15.50
N LEU A 4 -29.08 -5.26 -14.76
CA LEU A 4 -27.95 -6.19 -14.61
C LEU A 4 -28.04 -6.80 -13.20
N PHE A 5 -28.81 -7.88 -13.07
CA PHE A 5 -28.78 -8.74 -11.88
C PHE A 5 -27.60 -9.70 -12.03
N PHE A 6 -26.59 -9.55 -11.18
CA PHE A 6 -25.52 -10.51 -10.98
C PHE A 6 -26.09 -11.72 -10.22
N THR A 7 -26.34 -12.82 -10.92
CA THR A 7 -26.58 -14.13 -10.29
C THR A 7 -25.24 -14.76 -9.95
N ALA A 8 -24.87 -14.72 -8.66
CA ALA A 8 -23.78 -15.51 -8.12
C ALA A 8 -24.24 -16.97 -8.00
N SER A 9 -23.89 -17.80 -8.97
CA SER A 9 -24.06 -19.25 -8.85
C SER A 9 -23.05 -19.81 -7.86
N PHE A 10 -23.54 -20.15 -6.67
CA PHE A 10 -22.83 -21.00 -5.70
C PHE A 10 -22.73 -22.43 -6.28
N TYR A 11 -21.60 -22.75 -6.90
CA TYR A 11 -21.23 -24.14 -7.15
C TYR A 11 -20.69 -24.75 -5.84
N PHE A 12 -21.53 -25.54 -5.18
CA PHE A 12 -21.08 -26.49 -4.15
C PHE A 12 -20.33 -27.62 -4.87
N CYS A 13 -19.02 -27.44 -5.09
CA CYS A 13 -18.15 -28.55 -5.45
C CYS A 13 -17.99 -29.45 -4.23
N ILE A 14 -18.60 -30.64 -4.28
CA ILE A 14 -18.28 -31.76 -3.39
C ILE A 14 -16.86 -32.21 -3.77
N LEU A 15 -15.86 -31.57 -3.17
CA LEU A 15 -14.48 -32.06 -3.22
C LEU A 15 -14.39 -33.24 -2.26
N SER A 16 -13.99 -34.40 -2.79
CA SER A 16 -13.64 -35.57 -2.01
C SER A 16 -12.61 -35.16 -0.95
N VAL A 17 -13.05 -35.13 0.30
CA VAL A 17 -12.25 -34.69 1.45
C VAL A 17 -11.25 -35.78 1.77
N ASN A 18 -10.01 -35.63 1.31
CA ASN A 18 -8.91 -36.39 1.90
C ASN A 18 -8.84 -36.01 3.38
N ALA A 19 -8.94 -37.00 4.27
CA ALA A 19 -8.83 -36.80 5.70
C ALA A 19 -7.53 -36.05 6.02
N GLN A 20 -7.63 -34.80 6.49
CA GLN A 20 -6.48 -34.05 6.95
C GLN A 20 -6.01 -34.64 8.29
N SER A 21 -4.71 -34.83 8.44
CA SER A 21 -4.04 -35.29 9.66
C SER A 21 -2.84 -34.40 9.97
N GLY A 22 -2.32 -34.42 11.20
CA GLY A 22 -1.08 -33.69 11.54
C GLY A 22 0.09 -34.11 10.64
N ASP A 23 0.17 -35.39 10.30
CA ASP A 23 1.16 -35.90 9.34
C ASP A 23 1.04 -35.27 7.95
N SER A 24 -0.19 -35.07 7.45
CA SER A 24 -0.41 -34.44 6.14
C SER A 24 0.02 -32.97 6.13
N ILE A 25 -0.27 -32.23 7.22
CA ILE A 25 0.15 -30.84 7.42
C ILE A 25 1.68 -30.78 7.45
N MET A 26 2.32 -31.67 8.22
CA MET A 26 3.77 -31.71 8.33
C MET A 26 4.46 -32.16 7.04
N ALA A 27 3.86 -33.07 6.26
CA ALA A 27 4.38 -33.46 4.96
C ALA A 27 4.44 -32.26 4.00
N GLN A 28 3.41 -31.41 4.01
CA GLN A 28 3.39 -30.18 3.22
C GLN A 28 4.50 -29.20 3.64
N ILE A 29 4.65 -28.93 4.94
CA ILE A 29 5.70 -28.04 5.47
C ILE A 29 7.11 -28.59 5.14
N LYS A 30 7.32 -29.90 5.33
CA LYS A 30 8.60 -30.57 5.00
C LYS A 30 8.89 -30.51 3.49
N SER A 31 7.87 -30.65 2.65
CA SER A 31 8.01 -30.51 1.20
C SER A 31 8.51 -29.12 0.81
N VAL A 32 7.90 -28.06 1.35
CA VAL A 32 8.33 -26.67 1.15
C VAL A 32 9.78 -26.47 1.60
N ASN A 33 10.14 -26.95 2.80
CA ASN A 33 11.52 -26.88 3.30
C ASN A 33 12.51 -27.59 2.37
N LYS A 34 12.18 -28.79 1.87
CA LYS A 34 13.02 -29.57 0.96
C LYS A 34 13.24 -28.84 -0.37
N ILE A 35 12.18 -28.28 -0.95
CA ILE A 35 12.25 -27.50 -2.21
C ILE A 35 13.28 -26.38 -2.08
N ILE A 36 13.25 -25.63 -0.99
CA ILE A 36 14.12 -24.45 -0.83
C ILE A 36 15.55 -24.84 -0.40
N SER A 37 15.72 -25.90 0.41
CA SER A 37 17.05 -26.39 0.79
C SER A 37 17.82 -26.95 -0.41
N ASN A 38 17.11 -27.53 -1.39
CA ASN A 38 17.71 -28.09 -2.60
C ASN A 38 18.06 -27.04 -3.67
N GLN A 39 17.72 -25.77 -3.47
CA GLN A 39 18.10 -24.73 -4.41
C GLN A 39 19.62 -24.49 -4.40
N PRO A 40 20.28 -24.41 -5.58
CA PRO A 40 21.71 -24.26 -5.64
C PRO A 40 22.19 -22.95 -5.00
N ARG A 41 23.28 -23.04 -4.22
CA ARG A 41 23.85 -21.92 -3.45
C ARG A 41 24.39 -20.77 -4.33
N SER A 42 24.70 -21.05 -5.58
CA SER A 42 25.42 -20.16 -6.50
C SER A 42 24.53 -19.22 -7.32
N PHE A 43 23.21 -19.20 -7.13
CA PHE A 43 22.31 -18.41 -7.98
C PHE A 43 21.73 -17.17 -7.28
N ALA A 44 21.54 -16.10 -8.07
CA ALA A 44 20.78 -14.90 -7.72
C ALA A 44 19.26 -15.15 -7.49
N PHE A 45 18.85 -16.42 -7.40
CA PHE A 45 17.47 -16.90 -7.28
C PHE A 45 17.26 -17.83 -6.09
N ALA A 46 18.30 -18.16 -5.32
CA ALA A 46 18.11 -18.95 -4.11
C ALA A 46 17.31 -18.14 -3.07
N THR A 47 16.24 -18.71 -2.52
CA THR A 47 15.44 -18.06 -1.48
C THR A 47 15.88 -18.53 -0.08
N PRO A 48 16.05 -17.62 0.90
CA PRO A 48 16.45 -18.00 2.26
C PRO A 48 15.30 -18.64 3.05
N ILE A 49 14.07 -18.33 2.66
CA ILE A 49 12.83 -18.64 3.36
C ILE A 49 11.76 -18.99 2.34
N SER A 50 10.63 -19.52 2.82
CA SER A 50 9.46 -19.81 1.98
C SER A 50 8.89 -18.55 1.33
N ASN A 51 8.12 -18.69 0.25
CA ASN A 51 7.49 -17.54 -0.40
C ASN A 51 6.50 -16.82 0.54
N ARG A 52 5.72 -17.55 1.33
CA ARG A 52 4.84 -16.96 2.35
C ARG A 52 5.63 -16.22 3.42
N ALA A 53 6.73 -16.81 3.89
CA ALA A 53 7.65 -16.12 4.80
C ALA A 53 8.24 -14.86 4.15
N MET A 54 8.52 -14.88 2.85
CA MET A 54 8.99 -13.71 2.10
C MET A 54 7.91 -12.63 1.99
N ASN A 55 6.63 -12.98 1.81
CA ASN A 55 5.54 -12.01 1.86
C ASN A 55 5.48 -11.34 3.24
N VAL A 56 5.64 -12.09 4.34
CA VAL A 56 5.70 -11.54 5.70
C VAL A 56 6.91 -10.62 5.87
N PHE A 57 8.09 -11.05 5.42
CA PHE A 57 9.30 -10.23 5.45
C PHE A 57 9.13 -8.93 4.67
N LEU A 58 8.57 -9.00 3.46
CA LEU A 58 8.29 -7.82 2.65
C LEU A 58 7.21 -6.95 3.29
N ALA A 59 6.17 -7.48 3.93
CA ALA A 59 5.18 -6.69 4.66
C ALA A 59 5.84 -5.82 5.75
N ASP A 60 6.86 -6.34 6.42
CA ASP A 60 7.62 -5.60 7.43
C ASP A 60 8.60 -4.61 6.82
N LYS A 61 9.24 -5.00 5.71
CA LYS A 61 10.23 -4.16 5.04
C LYS A 61 9.64 -3.13 4.09
N THR A 62 8.44 -3.31 3.57
CA THR A 62 7.73 -2.32 2.74
C THR A 62 6.57 -1.69 3.49
N GLY A 63 6.40 -2.00 4.78
CA GLY A 63 5.37 -1.44 5.64
C GLY A 63 5.41 0.08 5.81
N TYR A 64 6.37 0.79 5.19
CA TYR A 64 6.32 2.23 4.97
C TYR A 64 5.25 2.55 3.93
N VAL A 65 4.14 3.15 4.36
CA VAL A 65 3.01 3.52 3.48
C VAL A 65 2.69 4.98 3.68
N ALA A 66 3.42 5.89 3.02
CA ALA A 66 3.11 7.32 3.04
C ALA A 66 2.39 7.77 1.77
N GLU A 67 2.52 7.01 0.68
CA GLU A 67 2.02 7.34 -0.64
C GLU A 67 1.27 6.19 -1.31
N SER A 68 0.43 6.52 -2.29
CA SER A 68 -0.32 5.54 -3.09
C SER A 68 0.57 4.58 -3.91
N THR A 69 1.80 4.99 -4.22
CA THR A 69 2.83 4.19 -4.92
C THR A 69 3.52 3.17 -4.02
N ASP A 70 3.42 3.30 -2.69
CA ASP A 70 4.06 2.40 -1.74
C ASP A 70 3.40 1.02 -1.73
N LEU A 71 4.19 -0.05 -1.57
CA LEU A 71 3.68 -1.42 -1.54
C LEU A 71 3.21 -1.81 -0.14
N SER A 72 1.90 -1.99 0.02
CA SER A 72 1.30 -2.49 1.24
C SER A 72 0.89 -3.95 1.08
N PHE A 73 1.44 -4.83 1.92
CA PHE A 73 0.98 -6.22 2.09
C PHE A 73 -0.01 -6.34 3.26
N TYR A 74 -0.85 -5.33 3.46
CA TYR A 74 -1.89 -5.32 4.50
C TYR A 74 -3.27 -5.31 3.84
N THR A 75 -4.23 -6.05 4.40
CA THR A 75 -5.57 -6.19 3.82
C THR A 75 -6.26 -4.84 3.80
N ASN A 76 -6.13 -4.05 4.87
CA ASN A 76 -6.62 -2.68 4.89
C ASN A 76 -5.49 -1.75 5.29
N TYR A 77 -5.52 -0.52 4.79
CA TYR A 77 -4.58 0.50 5.24
C TYR A 77 -5.17 1.89 5.03
N LEU A 78 -4.80 2.81 5.92
CA LEU A 78 -5.15 4.22 5.85
C LEU A 78 -3.91 5.04 5.51
N THR A 79 -4.07 6.02 4.63
CA THR A 79 -3.03 7.01 4.31
C THR A 79 -3.59 8.40 4.48
N PHE A 80 -2.87 9.24 5.19
CA PHE A 80 -3.08 10.68 5.26
C PHE A 80 -1.89 11.35 4.60
N ASN A 81 -2.12 12.21 3.62
CA ASN A 81 -1.04 12.98 3.02
C ASN A 81 -1.42 14.46 2.88
N SER A 82 -0.76 15.31 3.67
CA SER A 82 -1.05 16.74 3.67
C SER A 82 -0.67 17.47 2.38
N SER A 83 0.32 16.96 1.60
CA SER A 83 0.76 17.55 0.33
C SER A 83 -0.27 17.32 -0.76
N GLU A 84 -0.89 16.14 -0.77
CA GLU A 84 -2.03 15.85 -1.67
C GLU A 84 -3.35 16.41 -1.11
N GLY A 85 -3.41 16.65 0.21
CA GLY A 85 -4.62 17.05 0.92
C GLY A 85 -5.64 15.92 1.01
N LYS A 86 -5.19 14.67 1.03
CA LYS A 86 -6.06 13.48 0.93
C LYS A 86 -5.94 12.58 2.15
N LEU A 87 -7.09 12.08 2.61
CA LEU A 87 -7.21 10.91 3.46
C LEU A 87 -7.75 9.77 2.60
N THR A 88 -7.11 8.61 2.63
CA THR A 88 -7.55 7.44 1.85
C THR A 88 -7.63 6.22 2.74
N ILE A 89 -8.70 5.45 2.61
CA ILE A 89 -8.86 4.13 3.21
C ILE A 89 -8.88 3.13 2.05
N ASN A 90 -7.99 2.15 2.10
CA ASN A 90 -7.78 1.19 1.03
C ASN A 90 -7.98 -0.24 1.53
N HIS A 91 -8.51 -1.09 0.65
CA HIS A 91 -8.62 -2.53 0.80
C HIS A 91 -7.86 -3.23 -0.32
N ASN A 92 -6.94 -4.12 0.04
CA ASN A 92 -6.19 -4.96 -0.89
C ASN A 92 -6.88 -6.33 -1.05
N PHE A 93 -7.21 -6.67 -2.28
CA PHE A 93 -7.66 -7.99 -2.69
C PHE A 93 -6.46 -8.86 -3.09
N GLN A 94 -6.44 -10.07 -2.55
CA GLN A 94 -5.49 -11.12 -2.90
C GLN A 94 -6.23 -12.26 -3.61
N ASN A 95 -5.60 -12.86 -4.62
CA ASN A 95 -6.19 -13.96 -5.41
C ASN A 95 -5.25 -15.18 -5.50
N GLU A 96 -4.37 -15.36 -4.51
CA GLU A 96 -3.36 -16.42 -4.52
C GLU A 96 -3.85 -17.62 -3.71
N ASN A 97 -4.11 -18.75 -4.37
CA ASN A 97 -4.51 -20.00 -3.76
C ASN A 97 -3.38 -21.03 -3.88
N GLY A 98 -2.97 -21.62 -2.75
CA GLY A 98 -2.01 -22.73 -2.75
C GLY A 98 -1.02 -22.72 -1.58
N ALA A 99 -0.27 -23.82 -1.48
CA ALA A 99 0.82 -23.98 -0.53
C ALA A 99 2.04 -23.13 -0.95
N ASP A 100 2.52 -22.26 -0.05
CA ASP A 100 3.74 -21.44 -0.23
C ASP A 100 3.79 -20.57 -1.51
N VAL A 101 2.78 -19.71 -1.70
CA VAL A 101 2.67 -18.83 -2.87
C VAL A 101 3.28 -17.45 -2.61
N SER A 102 3.95 -16.89 -3.62
CA SER A 102 4.44 -15.51 -3.61
C SER A 102 3.34 -14.59 -4.15
N ILE A 103 3.05 -13.51 -3.44
CA ILE A 103 2.10 -12.50 -3.93
C ILE A 103 2.76 -11.74 -5.09
N GLN A 104 2.22 -11.87 -6.30
CA GLN A 104 2.75 -11.21 -7.50
C GLN A 104 1.83 -10.12 -8.03
N LYS A 105 0.56 -10.11 -7.61
CA LYS A 105 -0.45 -9.16 -8.06
C LYS A 105 -1.29 -8.72 -6.87
N LEU A 106 -1.55 -7.42 -6.78
CA LEU A 106 -2.44 -6.85 -5.78
C LEU A 106 -3.37 -5.85 -6.44
N LEU A 107 -4.68 -6.05 -6.25
CA LEU A 107 -5.68 -5.05 -6.56
C LEU A 107 -6.06 -4.34 -5.27
N SER A 108 -5.85 -3.03 -5.21
CA SER A 108 -6.29 -2.18 -4.12
C SER A 108 -7.46 -1.33 -4.60
N VAL A 109 -8.54 -1.31 -3.84
CA VAL A 109 -9.64 -0.37 -4.03
C VAL A 109 -9.78 0.43 -2.75
N GLY A 110 -9.93 1.74 -2.88
CA GLY A 110 -10.03 2.62 -1.73
C GLY A 110 -10.98 3.78 -1.98
N VAL A 111 -11.41 4.40 -0.89
CA VAL A 111 -12.13 5.67 -0.90
C VAL A 111 -11.18 6.76 -0.42
N SER A 112 -11.16 7.88 -1.12
CA SER A 112 -10.41 9.07 -0.76
C SER A 112 -11.36 10.20 -0.41
N ALA A 113 -10.96 11.03 0.53
CA ALA A 113 -11.63 12.27 0.87
C ALA A 113 -10.59 13.39 0.93
N ASN A 114 -10.91 14.52 0.31
CA ASN A 114 -10.14 15.74 0.56
C ASN A 114 -10.28 16.15 2.03
N ILE A 115 -9.18 16.59 2.62
CA ILE A 115 -9.15 17.07 3.99
C ILE A 115 -9.23 18.59 3.95
N ALA A 116 -10.33 19.15 4.45
CA ALA A 116 -10.45 20.58 4.67
C ALA A 116 -9.29 21.05 5.57
N ASN A 117 -8.62 22.13 5.19
CA ASN A 117 -7.52 22.74 5.96
C ASN A 117 -6.24 21.90 6.15
N SER A 118 -5.82 21.07 5.20
CA SER A 118 -4.39 20.72 5.15
C SER A 118 -3.56 21.99 4.86
N PHE A 119 -2.34 22.09 5.38
CA PHE A 119 -1.46 23.24 5.08
C PHE A 119 -1.29 23.46 3.56
N GLY A 120 -1.24 22.36 2.78
CA GLY A 120 -1.30 22.42 1.31
C GLY A 120 -2.64 22.93 0.76
N ALA A 121 -3.78 22.56 1.35
CA ALA A 121 -5.11 23.03 0.96
C ALA A 121 -5.32 24.54 1.18
N ALA A 122 -4.67 25.15 2.18
CA ALA A 122 -4.69 26.60 2.40
C ALA A 122 -3.90 27.35 1.30
N PHE A 123 -2.75 26.82 0.86
CA PHE A 123 -2.01 27.37 -0.28
C PHE A 123 -2.67 27.08 -1.63
N LEU A 124 -3.45 26.00 -1.72
CA LEU A 124 -4.11 25.56 -2.94
C LEU A 124 -5.57 26.04 -3.07
N ASP A 125 -6.07 26.86 -2.14
CA ASP A 125 -7.46 27.31 -2.08
C ASP A 125 -8.50 26.17 -2.13
N LYS A 126 -8.14 25.03 -1.52
CA LYS A 126 -9.01 23.86 -1.36
C LYS A 126 -9.81 23.90 -0.05
N GLN A 127 -9.98 25.06 0.57
CA GLN A 127 -10.52 25.17 1.93
C GLN A 127 -11.95 24.62 2.11
N PHE A 128 -12.74 24.40 1.05
CA PHE A 128 -14.16 24.04 1.20
C PHE A 128 -14.74 23.04 0.19
N GLU A 129 -13.96 22.22 -0.48
CA GLU A 129 -14.51 21.26 -1.46
C GLU A 129 -14.19 19.81 -1.07
N ASN A 130 -15.14 19.22 -0.31
CA ASN A 130 -15.23 17.80 0.03
C ASN A 130 -15.38 16.96 -1.25
N GLU A 131 -14.29 16.69 -1.94
CA GLU A 131 -14.30 15.71 -3.02
C GLU A 131 -14.07 14.33 -2.40
N LEU A 132 -15.13 13.52 -2.39
CA LEU A 132 -15.03 12.09 -2.23
C LEU A 132 -14.54 11.50 -3.55
N GLY A 133 -13.62 10.57 -3.49
CA GLY A 133 -13.06 9.87 -4.64
C GLY A 133 -12.96 8.38 -4.42
N LEU A 134 -12.90 7.63 -5.51
CA LEU A 134 -12.56 6.22 -5.57
C LEU A 134 -11.12 6.10 -6.10
N THR A 135 -10.29 5.35 -5.41
CA THR A 135 -8.94 4.99 -5.85
C THR A 135 -8.94 3.52 -6.25
N VAL A 136 -8.48 3.22 -7.47
CA VAL A 136 -8.22 1.86 -7.93
C VAL A 136 -6.75 1.74 -8.27
N ASN A 137 -6.05 0.78 -7.69
CA ASN A 137 -4.62 0.62 -7.85
C ASN A 137 -4.28 -0.85 -8.08
N TYR A 138 -3.71 -1.16 -9.23
CA TYR A 138 -3.30 -2.50 -9.59
C TYR A 138 -1.78 -2.58 -9.64
N LYS A 139 -1.19 -3.47 -8.83
CA LYS A 139 0.24 -3.64 -8.66
C LYS A 139 0.71 -4.98 -9.20
N TRP A 140 1.76 -4.96 -10.00
CA TRP A 140 2.53 -6.14 -10.43
C TRP A 140 3.84 -6.17 -9.68
N ILE A 141 4.10 -7.24 -8.94
CA ILE A 141 5.27 -7.41 -8.09
C ILE A 141 6.21 -8.43 -8.74
N GLY A 142 7.46 -8.02 -8.91
CA GLY A 142 8.52 -8.86 -9.44
C GLY A 142 8.93 -9.96 -8.48
N LYS A 143 9.56 -11.01 -9.02
CA LYS A 143 10.16 -12.07 -8.19
C LYS A 143 11.25 -11.49 -7.30
N VAL A 144 11.24 -11.89 -6.03
CA VAL A 144 12.27 -11.53 -5.06
C VAL A 144 13.56 -12.26 -5.41
N LYS A 145 14.66 -11.53 -5.43
CA LYS A 145 16.02 -12.07 -5.62
C LYS A 145 16.82 -11.86 -4.36
N THR A 146 17.47 -12.92 -3.88
CA THR A 146 18.36 -12.86 -2.71
C THR A 146 19.78 -13.19 -3.15
N ARG A 147 20.73 -12.39 -2.66
CA ARG A 147 22.16 -12.67 -2.75
C ARG A 147 22.67 -12.98 -1.36
N PHE A 148 23.55 -13.97 -1.25
CA PHE A 148 24.20 -14.38 -0.01
C PHE A 148 25.69 -14.06 -0.04
N ALA A 149 26.28 -13.84 1.13
CA ALA A 149 27.73 -13.86 1.32
C ALA A 149 28.22 -15.32 1.49
N GLY A 150 29.46 -15.59 1.07
CA GLY A 150 30.13 -16.87 1.35
C GLY A 150 29.73 -18.06 0.47
N CYS A 151 28.95 -17.89 -0.60
CA CYS A 151 28.48 -19.02 -1.43
C CYS A 151 29.55 -19.67 -2.33
N THR A 152 30.68 -19.00 -2.58
CA THR A 152 31.74 -19.48 -3.51
C THR A 152 32.97 -20.05 -2.80
N GLN A 153 33.05 -19.97 -1.47
CA GLN A 153 34.21 -20.47 -0.72
C GLN A 153 33.86 -21.78 -0.01
N PRO A 154 34.60 -22.88 -0.28
CA PRO A 154 34.25 -24.19 0.22
C PRO A 154 34.48 -24.41 1.73
N ALA A 155 35.09 -23.48 2.48
CA ALA A 155 35.56 -23.82 3.84
C ALA A 155 35.66 -22.71 4.92
N ASN A 156 35.11 -21.48 4.78
CA ASN A 156 35.23 -20.50 5.89
C ASN A 156 33.99 -19.64 6.22
N ASN A 157 33.47 -19.88 7.42
CA ASN A 157 32.86 -19.01 8.45
C ASN A 157 31.65 -18.11 8.19
N SER A 158 31.08 -17.96 6.98
CA SER A 158 29.82 -17.20 6.84
C SER A 158 28.90 -17.67 5.70
N ASN A 159 28.63 -18.96 5.63
CA ASN A 159 27.62 -19.47 4.69
C ASN A 159 26.21 -19.13 5.18
N GLN A 160 25.74 -17.93 4.83
CA GLN A 160 24.45 -17.39 5.24
C GLN A 160 23.27 -18.29 4.81
N LYS A 161 23.36 -18.92 3.64
CA LYS A 161 22.31 -19.84 3.15
C LYS A 161 22.25 -21.10 4.00
N LEU A 162 23.40 -21.70 4.32
CA LEU A 162 23.46 -22.87 5.18
C LEU A 162 22.90 -22.59 6.57
N ALA A 163 23.23 -21.42 7.15
CA ALA A 163 22.67 -21.00 8.43
C ALA A 163 21.14 -20.87 8.38
N MET A 164 20.58 -20.29 7.30
CA MET A 164 19.13 -20.22 7.11
C MET A 164 18.47 -21.59 6.91
N ASP A 165 19.11 -22.49 6.18
CA ASP A 165 18.59 -23.86 5.99
C ASP A 165 18.55 -24.63 7.31
N ALA A 166 19.59 -24.51 8.15
CA ALA A 166 19.63 -25.12 9.48
C ALA A 166 18.55 -24.53 10.41
N LEU A 167 18.40 -23.21 10.44
CA LEU A 167 17.38 -22.53 11.25
C LEU A 167 15.96 -22.90 10.79
N ARG A 168 15.72 -23.01 9.48
CA ARG A 168 14.43 -23.47 8.97
C ARG A 168 14.16 -24.93 9.33
N ALA A 169 15.16 -25.81 9.25
CA ALA A 169 15.01 -27.19 9.69
C ALA A 169 14.66 -27.28 11.19
N ALA A 170 15.26 -26.44 12.04
CA ALA A 170 14.91 -26.35 13.46
C ALA A 170 13.46 -25.89 13.67
N ILE A 171 12.96 -24.93 12.88
CA ILE A 171 11.53 -24.55 12.90
C ILE A 171 10.64 -25.76 12.56
N VAL A 172 10.95 -26.48 11.48
CA VAL A 172 10.16 -27.66 11.06
C VAL A 172 10.11 -28.70 12.17
N TYR A 173 11.24 -28.97 12.83
CA TYR A 173 11.31 -29.89 13.96
C TYR A 173 10.45 -29.41 15.14
N SER A 174 10.57 -28.14 15.53
CA SER A 174 9.76 -27.56 16.61
C SER A 174 8.25 -27.64 16.33
N LEU A 175 7.84 -27.31 15.10
CA LEU A 175 6.42 -27.38 14.70
C LEU A 175 5.91 -28.82 14.69
N THR A 176 6.74 -29.80 14.33
CA THR A 176 6.37 -31.23 14.38
C THR A 176 6.01 -31.63 15.82
N LEU A 177 6.84 -31.25 16.79
CA LEU A 177 6.57 -31.55 18.20
C LEU A 177 5.30 -30.87 18.70
N GLU A 178 5.07 -29.61 18.31
CA GLU A 178 3.89 -28.85 18.71
C GLU A 178 2.59 -29.44 18.12
N ILE A 179 2.58 -29.76 16.82
CA ILE A 179 1.43 -30.35 16.12
C ILE A 179 1.08 -31.70 16.73
N ASN A 180 2.07 -32.58 16.91
CA ASN A 180 1.83 -33.91 17.46
C ASN A 180 1.22 -33.84 18.86
N LYS A 181 1.69 -32.89 19.69
CA LYS A 181 1.14 -32.66 21.02
C LYS A 181 -0.31 -32.17 20.96
N LYS A 182 -0.58 -31.12 20.17
CA LYS A 182 -1.94 -30.56 20.00
C LYS A 182 -2.93 -31.60 19.48
N GLU A 183 -2.53 -32.39 18.48
CA GLU A 183 -3.36 -33.45 17.92
C GLU A 183 -3.68 -34.55 18.95
N THR A 184 -2.66 -34.97 19.72
CA THR A 184 -2.84 -35.99 20.76
C THR A 184 -3.77 -35.50 21.86
N ASP A 185 -3.54 -34.28 22.37
CA ASP A 185 -4.35 -33.66 23.43
C ASP A 185 -5.81 -33.48 22.97
N PHE A 186 -6.02 -33.01 21.73
CA PHE A 186 -7.36 -32.79 21.18
C PHE A 186 -8.12 -34.10 20.95
N LYS A 187 -7.48 -35.11 20.34
CA LYS A 187 -8.10 -36.43 20.13
C LYS A 187 -8.49 -37.07 21.47
N LYS A 188 -7.64 -36.95 22.49
CA LYS A 188 -7.95 -37.43 23.84
C LYS A 188 -9.19 -36.74 24.42
N ALA A 189 -9.32 -35.43 24.24
CA ALA A 189 -10.48 -34.67 24.71
C ALA A 189 -11.77 -35.05 23.97
N ILE A 190 -11.75 -35.14 22.64
CA ILE A 190 -12.93 -35.47 21.83
C ILE A 190 -13.41 -36.91 22.05
N ASN A 191 -12.47 -37.86 22.22
CA ASN A 191 -12.81 -39.25 22.51
C ASN A 191 -13.37 -39.45 23.92
N ALA A 192 -13.17 -38.49 24.83
CA ALA A 192 -13.71 -38.54 26.19
C ALA A 192 -15.19 -38.08 26.27
N ILE A 193 -15.74 -37.46 25.22
CA ILE A 193 -17.13 -37.01 25.16
C ILE A 193 -18.06 -38.24 25.07
N ASP A 194 -18.97 -38.41 26.02
CA ASP A 194 -19.99 -39.48 26.03
C ASP A 194 -21.35 -38.95 25.55
N SER A 195 -22.23 -39.85 25.16
CA SER A 195 -23.66 -39.65 24.88
C SER A 195 -24.43 -38.96 26.00
N LYS A 196 -23.94 -39.04 27.24
CA LYS A 196 -24.49 -38.34 28.38
C LYS A 196 -24.19 -36.85 28.37
N ASP A 197 -23.08 -36.44 27.75
CA ASP A 197 -22.65 -35.04 27.67
C ASP A 197 -23.38 -34.29 26.54
N VAL A 198 -23.85 -35.03 25.52
CA VAL A 198 -24.57 -34.47 24.36
C VAL A 198 -25.78 -35.35 24.02
N PRO A 199 -26.85 -35.33 24.85
CA PRO A 199 -28.01 -36.18 24.67
C PRO A 199 -28.74 -35.89 23.36
N GLU A 200 -29.34 -36.92 22.76
CA GLU A 200 -30.17 -36.87 21.54
C GLU A 200 -29.43 -36.48 20.24
N GLN A 201 -28.10 -36.33 20.27
CA GLN A 201 -27.30 -36.00 19.07
C GLN A 201 -26.49 -37.18 18.52
N ASN A 202 -26.21 -37.17 17.22
CA ASN A 202 -25.30 -38.12 16.59
C ASN A 202 -23.84 -37.71 16.86
N ILE A 203 -23.27 -38.29 17.91
CA ILE A 203 -21.92 -37.99 18.40
C ILE A 203 -20.85 -38.24 17.33
N GLU A 204 -20.97 -39.31 16.54
CA GLU A 204 -19.98 -39.62 15.49
C GLU A 204 -19.94 -38.56 14.39
N LYS A 205 -21.11 -38.04 13.99
CA LYS A 205 -21.18 -36.90 13.06
C LYS A 205 -20.58 -35.63 13.68
N ALA A 206 -20.88 -35.36 14.96
CA ALA A 206 -20.32 -34.20 15.66
C ALA A 206 -18.79 -34.29 15.79
N ARG A 207 -18.25 -35.46 16.18
CA ARG A 207 -16.80 -35.72 16.27
C ARG A 207 -16.11 -35.50 14.93
N THR A 208 -16.71 -35.97 13.83
CA THR A 208 -16.16 -35.80 12.49
C THR A 208 -16.06 -34.32 12.11
N LEU A 209 -17.13 -33.54 12.32
CA LEU A 209 -17.16 -32.11 12.03
C LEU A 209 -16.14 -31.33 12.89
N ILE A 210 -16.07 -31.65 14.17
CA ILE A 210 -15.15 -31.00 15.11
C ILE A 210 -13.69 -31.32 14.76
N LEU A 211 -13.38 -32.57 14.40
CA LEU A 211 -12.05 -32.96 13.93
C LEU A 211 -11.68 -32.24 12.63
N GLN A 212 -12.62 -32.09 11.71
CA GLN A 212 -12.38 -31.34 10.48
C GLN A 212 -12.00 -29.88 10.77
N ASN A 213 -12.80 -29.17 11.55
CA ASN A 213 -12.53 -27.78 11.93
C ASN A 213 -11.18 -27.65 12.66
N PHE A 214 -10.88 -28.60 13.56
CA PHE A 214 -9.60 -28.65 14.25
C PHE A 214 -8.40 -28.73 13.30
N TYR A 215 -8.44 -29.62 12.30
CA TYR A 215 -7.33 -29.72 11.35
C TYR A 215 -7.22 -28.52 10.42
N GLU A 216 -8.33 -27.89 10.04
CA GLU A 216 -8.33 -26.64 9.28
C GLU A 216 -7.64 -25.52 10.07
N GLU A 217 -8.00 -25.34 11.34
CA GLU A 217 -7.37 -24.38 12.25
C GLU A 217 -5.89 -24.71 12.53
N LEU A 218 -5.58 -25.98 12.79
CA LEU A 218 -4.22 -26.45 13.06
C LEU A 218 -3.30 -26.21 11.85
N LYS A 219 -3.81 -26.44 10.65
CA LYS A 219 -3.10 -26.17 9.40
C LYS A 219 -2.82 -24.67 9.25
N MET A 220 -3.83 -23.83 9.46
CA MET A 220 -3.67 -22.37 9.39
C MET A 220 -2.61 -21.87 10.39
N ASP A 221 -2.70 -22.27 11.66
CA ASP A 221 -1.76 -21.88 12.73
C ASP A 221 -0.33 -22.36 12.41
N ALA A 222 -0.17 -23.59 11.94
CA ALA A 222 1.13 -24.16 11.60
C ALA A 222 1.78 -23.44 10.40
N GLU A 223 1.01 -23.18 9.34
CA GLU A 223 1.49 -22.45 8.17
C GLU A 223 1.83 -20.99 8.54
N GLU A 224 1.06 -20.36 9.44
CA GLU A 224 1.34 -19.03 9.98
C GLU A 224 2.68 -18.97 10.70
N LYS A 225 2.85 -19.86 11.67
CA LYS A 225 4.05 -19.92 12.50
C LYS A 225 5.27 -20.24 11.67
N PHE A 226 5.15 -21.17 10.72
CA PHE A 226 6.23 -21.51 9.81
C PHE A 226 6.69 -20.27 9.02
N ALA A 227 5.76 -19.49 8.47
CA ALA A 227 6.09 -18.28 7.71
C ALA A 227 6.67 -17.16 8.61
N LYS A 228 6.01 -16.87 9.74
CA LYS A 228 6.42 -15.80 10.66
C LYS A 228 7.80 -16.06 11.27
N GLN A 229 8.05 -17.25 11.80
CA GLN A 229 9.32 -17.57 12.44
C GLN A 229 10.48 -17.50 11.44
N GLN A 230 10.29 -17.94 10.20
CA GLN A 230 11.29 -17.78 9.14
C GLN A 230 11.60 -16.30 8.86
N ALA A 231 10.57 -15.46 8.71
CA ALA A 231 10.73 -14.03 8.45
C ALA A 231 11.42 -13.29 9.62
N GLU A 232 11.06 -13.64 10.86
CA GLU A 232 11.67 -13.11 12.07
C GLU A 232 13.14 -13.50 12.19
N ILE A 233 13.46 -14.77 11.93
CA ILE A 233 14.85 -15.24 11.91
C ILE A 233 15.66 -14.53 10.84
N LEU A 234 15.14 -14.39 9.61
CA LEU A 234 15.84 -13.67 8.53
C LEU A 234 16.10 -12.21 8.92
N THR A 235 15.12 -11.55 9.54
CA THR A 235 15.24 -10.17 10.02
C THR A 235 16.27 -10.03 11.14
N LYS A 236 16.27 -10.94 12.11
CA LYS A 236 17.17 -10.91 13.28
C LYS A 236 18.60 -11.25 12.90
N THR A 237 18.80 -12.32 12.14
CA THR A 237 20.13 -12.84 11.79
C THR A 237 20.78 -12.09 10.64
N LYS A 238 19.98 -11.45 9.78
CA LYS A 238 20.44 -10.82 8.53
C LYS A 238 21.29 -11.76 7.69
N ASN A 239 20.93 -13.05 7.64
CA ASN A 239 21.57 -14.08 6.83
C ASN A 239 21.24 -13.92 5.32
N PHE A 240 21.55 -12.74 4.80
CA PHE A 240 21.51 -12.36 3.39
C PHE A 240 22.51 -11.21 3.18
N LYS A 241 22.96 -11.00 1.95
CA LYS A 241 23.77 -9.84 1.55
C LYS A 241 22.87 -8.73 1.01
N LEU A 242 21.94 -9.10 0.14
CA LEU A 242 21.03 -8.20 -0.54
C LEU A 242 19.74 -8.94 -0.92
N ILE A 243 18.60 -8.36 -0.60
CA ILE A 243 17.29 -8.78 -1.10
C ILE A 243 16.78 -7.66 -2.00
N THR A 244 16.38 -7.99 -3.22
CA THR A 244 15.82 -7.02 -4.17
C THR A 244 14.49 -7.50 -4.72
N THR A 245 13.56 -6.57 -4.88
CA THR A 245 12.36 -6.78 -5.69
C THR A 245 11.99 -5.47 -6.39
N TYR A 246 10.89 -5.49 -7.13
CA TYR A 246 10.31 -4.32 -7.75
C TYR A 246 8.81 -4.48 -7.85
N TRP A 247 8.10 -3.37 -7.99
CA TRP A 247 6.70 -3.41 -8.41
C TRP A 247 6.42 -2.29 -9.39
N SER A 248 5.49 -2.54 -10.30
CA SER A 248 4.88 -1.50 -11.11
C SER A 248 3.44 -1.35 -10.69
N SER A 249 2.90 -0.14 -10.74
CA SER A 249 1.50 0.12 -10.41
C SER A 249 0.82 0.93 -11.50
N LEU A 250 -0.45 0.63 -11.74
CA LEU A 250 -1.37 1.51 -12.44
C LEU A 250 -2.42 1.98 -11.43
N THR A 251 -2.50 3.28 -11.21
CA THR A 251 -3.38 3.91 -10.23
C THR A 251 -4.32 4.89 -10.92
N ALA A 252 -5.61 4.76 -10.66
CA ALA A 252 -6.64 5.69 -11.12
C ALA A 252 -7.34 6.29 -9.90
N ASN A 253 -7.41 7.63 -9.85
CA ASN A 253 -8.21 8.36 -8.88
C ASN A 253 -9.40 8.98 -9.60
N LEU A 254 -10.60 8.55 -9.22
CA LEU A 254 -11.86 8.92 -9.82
C LEU A 254 -12.68 9.75 -8.81
N PRO A 255 -13.06 11.00 -9.12
CA PRO A 255 -13.93 11.77 -8.25
C PRO A 255 -15.35 11.17 -8.29
N LEU A 256 -15.99 11.04 -7.12
CA LEU A 256 -17.38 10.59 -7.01
C LEU A 256 -18.38 11.75 -7.10
N ALA A 257 -17.90 12.99 -6.94
CA ALA A 257 -18.67 14.21 -7.11
C ALA A 257 -17.93 15.18 -8.04
N PHE A 258 -18.67 15.85 -8.92
CA PHE A 258 -18.13 16.82 -9.87
C PHE A 258 -18.57 18.23 -9.46
N PRO A 259 -17.77 18.95 -8.65
CA PRO A 259 -18.15 20.27 -8.17
C PRO A 259 -18.40 21.23 -9.34
N LYS A 260 -19.39 22.11 -9.13
CA LYS A 260 -19.73 23.20 -10.05
C LYS A 260 -19.03 24.48 -9.62
N TYR A 261 -18.46 25.18 -10.57
CA TYR A 261 -17.80 26.47 -10.40
C TYR A 261 -18.54 27.54 -11.17
N THR A 262 -18.74 28.69 -10.55
CA THR A 262 -19.23 29.87 -11.25
C THR A 262 -18.05 30.61 -11.86
N VAL A 263 -18.05 30.73 -13.19
CA VAL A 263 -16.98 31.36 -13.95
C VAL A 263 -17.51 32.36 -14.96
N ALA A 264 -16.74 33.41 -15.25
CA ALA A 264 -16.99 34.33 -16.36
C ALA A 264 -15.68 34.65 -17.07
N LYS A 265 -15.70 34.89 -18.38
CA LYS A 265 -14.46 35.17 -19.13
C LYS A 265 -13.84 36.51 -18.74
N SER A 266 -14.68 37.49 -18.41
CA SER A 266 -14.34 38.81 -17.90
C SER A 266 -15.40 39.29 -16.90
N LEU A 267 -15.17 40.46 -16.29
CA LEU A 267 -16.11 41.07 -15.36
C LEU A 267 -17.44 41.49 -16.01
N THR A 268 -17.45 41.68 -17.34
CA THR A 268 -18.64 42.11 -18.10
C THR A 268 -19.44 40.94 -18.69
N ASP A 269 -18.91 39.72 -18.62
CA ASP A 269 -19.58 38.52 -19.13
C ASP A 269 -20.55 37.93 -18.10
N ILE A 270 -21.59 37.26 -18.59
CA ILE A 270 -22.55 36.53 -17.76
C ILE A 270 -21.85 35.39 -17.02
N LEU A 271 -22.16 35.24 -15.74
CA LEU A 271 -21.67 34.15 -14.89
C LEU A 271 -22.25 32.81 -15.35
N GLN A 272 -21.38 31.83 -15.59
CA GLN A 272 -21.76 30.49 -16.03
C GLN A 272 -21.29 29.43 -15.05
N GLN A 273 -22.10 28.38 -14.85
CA GLN A 273 -21.64 27.19 -14.13
C GLN A 273 -20.85 26.26 -15.05
N LYS A 274 -19.67 25.83 -14.60
CA LYS A 274 -18.82 24.82 -15.23
C LYS A 274 -18.49 23.71 -14.24
N HIS A 275 -18.25 22.50 -14.75
CA HIS A 275 -17.84 21.36 -13.94
C HIS A 275 -16.34 21.11 -14.03
N SER A 276 -15.75 20.67 -12.92
CA SER A 276 -14.43 20.01 -12.93
C SER A 276 -14.60 18.50 -12.99
N TYR A 277 -13.77 17.84 -13.79
CA TYR A 277 -13.68 16.38 -13.89
C TYR A 277 -12.24 15.95 -13.58
N PRO A 278 -11.79 16.07 -12.32
CA PRO A 278 -10.40 15.82 -11.95
C PRO A 278 -10.11 14.32 -11.91
N LEU A 279 -9.87 13.72 -13.08
CA LEU A 279 -9.43 12.34 -13.21
C LEU A 279 -7.91 12.30 -13.21
N GLU A 280 -7.33 11.44 -12.38
CA GLU A 280 -5.88 11.22 -12.33
C GLU A 280 -5.57 9.77 -12.68
N LEU A 281 -4.63 9.58 -13.60
CA LEU A 281 -4.06 8.30 -13.95
C LEU A 281 -2.56 8.37 -13.69
N MET A 282 -2.01 7.39 -12.98
CA MET A 282 -0.60 7.30 -12.68
C MET A 282 -0.08 5.90 -12.98
N PHE A 283 1.03 5.85 -13.71
CA PHE A 283 1.86 4.67 -13.79
C PHE A 283 3.10 4.89 -12.92
N SER A 284 3.44 3.92 -12.06
CA SER A 284 4.67 3.98 -11.27
C SER A 284 5.48 2.70 -11.38
N HIS A 285 6.79 2.81 -11.19
CA HIS A 285 7.71 1.69 -11.04
C HIS A 285 8.63 1.95 -9.86
N THR A 286 8.63 1.03 -8.89
CA THR A 286 9.47 1.11 -7.70
C THR A 286 10.46 -0.05 -7.64
N ARG A 287 11.72 0.26 -7.39
CA ARG A 287 12.79 -0.70 -7.05
C ARG A 287 13.01 -0.70 -5.54
N PHE A 288 13.07 -1.90 -4.98
CA PHE A 288 13.33 -2.14 -3.57
C PHE A 288 14.65 -2.88 -3.38
N LEU A 289 15.47 -2.40 -2.46
CA LEU A 289 16.74 -3.00 -2.08
C LEU A 289 16.85 -3.03 -0.55
N GLU A 290 17.05 -4.20 0.03
CA GLU A 290 17.38 -4.39 1.44
C GLU A 290 18.77 -5.03 1.53
N SER A 291 19.74 -4.28 2.04
CA SER A 291 21.07 -4.79 2.34
C SER A 291 21.24 -5.00 3.84
N SER A 292 21.89 -6.10 4.21
CA SER A 292 22.29 -6.34 5.60
C SER A 292 23.34 -5.35 6.11
N LYS A 293 24.06 -4.65 5.21
CA LYS A 293 25.12 -3.69 5.54
C LYS A 293 24.70 -2.23 5.36
N THR A 294 24.08 -1.90 4.22
CA THR A 294 23.81 -0.50 3.85
C THR A 294 22.39 -0.03 4.17
N GLY A 295 21.48 -0.95 4.50
CA GLY A 295 20.09 -0.63 4.84
C GLY A 295 19.14 -0.78 3.67
N ARG A 296 18.03 -0.05 3.75
CA ARG A 296 16.86 -0.19 2.87
C ARG A 296 16.71 1.00 1.95
N ILE A 297 16.52 0.77 0.66
CA ILE A 297 16.30 1.81 -0.35
C ILE A 297 15.04 1.48 -1.15
N PHE A 298 14.22 2.52 -1.35
CA PHE A 298 13.14 2.56 -2.33
C PHE A 298 13.48 3.62 -3.36
N PHE A 299 13.37 3.26 -4.63
CA PHE A 299 13.48 4.21 -5.73
C PHE A 299 12.25 4.07 -6.63
N THR A 300 11.43 5.12 -6.69
CA THR A 300 10.19 5.18 -7.45
C THR A 300 10.32 6.17 -8.59
N LEU A 301 9.90 5.77 -9.79
CA LEU A 301 9.66 6.65 -10.92
C LEU A 301 8.17 6.58 -11.26
N SER A 302 7.51 7.72 -11.40
CA SER A 302 6.08 7.81 -11.71
C SER A 302 5.83 8.76 -12.88
N ALA A 303 4.91 8.38 -13.75
CA ALA A 303 4.34 9.24 -14.77
C ALA A 303 2.86 9.46 -14.45
N LYS A 304 2.43 10.71 -14.34
CA LYS A 304 1.05 11.08 -13.99
C LYS A 304 0.39 11.84 -15.14
N LEU A 305 -0.90 11.60 -15.31
CA LEU A 305 -1.80 12.33 -16.19
C LEU A 305 -2.99 12.80 -15.36
N LEU A 306 -3.16 14.11 -15.25
CA LEU A 306 -4.26 14.74 -14.52
C LEU A 306 -5.13 15.52 -15.51
N LEU A 307 -6.43 15.19 -15.59
CA LEU A 307 -7.41 16.04 -16.25
C LEU A 307 -7.70 17.25 -15.37
N ASN A 308 -7.09 18.36 -15.74
CA ASN A 308 -7.10 19.59 -14.96
C ASN A 308 -8.02 20.64 -15.62
N ASN A 309 -8.21 21.76 -14.93
CA ASN A 309 -8.90 22.92 -15.48
C ASN A 309 -8.28 24.23 -14.96
N SER A 310 -8.74 25.34 -15.51
CA SER A 310 -8.16 26.67 -15.24
C SER A 310 -8.35 27.15 -13.79
N LYS A 311 -9.37 26.66 -13.06
CA LYS A 311 -9.57 26.93 -11.62
C LYS A 311 -8.51 26.21 -10.79
N LEU A 312 -8.35 24.90 -11.03
CA LEU A 312 -7.41 24.04 -10.30
C LEU A 312 -5.92 24.36 -10.58
N SER A 313 -5.65 25.21 -11.57
CA SER A 313 -4.30 25.62 -11.96
C SER A 313 -3.98 27.09 -11.67
N TYR A 314 -4.78 27.78 -10.83
CA TYR A 314 -4.59 29.19 -10.47
C TYR A 314 -4.57 30.16 -11.66
N ALA A 315 -5.23 29.81 -12.76
CA ALA A 315 -5.29 30.66 -13.96
C ALA A 315 -6.56 31.50 -14.04
N LEU A 316 -7.39 31.49 -13.00
CA LEU A 316 -8.57 32.32 -12.87
C LEU A 316 -8.43 33.17 -11.60
N ASP A 317 -8.85 34.42 -11.69
CA ASP A 317 -8.88 35.33 -10.56
C ASP A 317 -10.13 35.03 -9.73
N LYS A 318 -9.91 34.64 -8.47
CA LYS A 318 -10.99 34.45 -7.50
C LYS A 318 -11.43 35.81 -6.99
N VAL A 319 -12.72 36.10 -7.10
CA VAL A 319 -13.31 37.35 -6.60
C VAL A 319 -14.48 37.03 -5.68
N ASN A 320 -14.57 37.78 -4.58
CA ASN A 320 -15.78 37.79 -3.75
C ASN A 320 -16.79 38.84 -4.25
N ALA A 321 -17.99 38.89 -3.66
CA ALA A 321 -19.06 39.79 -4.09
C ALA A 321 -18.64 41.28 -4.06
N GLN A 322 -17.92 41.69 -3.02
CA GLN A 322 -17.48 43.07 -2.88
C GLN A 322 -16.41 43.44 -3.91
N GLU A 323 -15.43 42.55 -4.12
CA GLU A 323 -14.39 42.71 -5.13
C GLU A 323 -14.97 42.75 -6.53
N TYR A 324 -15.89 41.83 -6.85
CA TYR A 324 -16.55 41.78 -8.15
C TYR A 324 -17.29 43.10 -8.46
N LYS A 325 -18.03 43.66 -7.48
CA LYS A 325 -18.69 44.96 -7.60
C LYS A 325 -17.68 46.10 -7.77
N ASN A 326 -16.65 46.15 -6.92
CA ASN A 326 -15.63 47.21 -6.94
C ASN A 326 -14.80 47.22 -8.23
N LEU A 327 -14.58 46.06 -8.85
CA LEU A 327 -13.84 45.93 -10.11
C LEU A 327 -14.71 46.22 -11.35
N GLY A 328 -16.01 46.53 -11.18
CA GLY A 328 -16.91 46.87 -12.28
C GLY A 328 -17.65 45.67 -12.89
N GLY A 329 -17.87 44.60 -12.12
CA GLY A 329 -18.66 43.44 -12.53
C GLY A 329 -20.11 43.80 -12.86
N THR A 330 -20.62 43.35 -14.00
CA THR A 330 -21.95 43.73 -14.50
C THR A 330 -23.06 42.77 -14.08
N ASP A 331 -22.73 41.49 -13.83
CA ASP A 331 -23.70 40.44 -13.51
C ASP A 331 -23.92 40.29 -11.99
N THR A 332 -24.24 41.40 -11.33
CA THR A 332 -24.35 41.47 -9.86
C THR A 332 -25.53 40.68 -9.31
N LEU A 333 -26.63 40.57 -10.07
CA LEU A 333 -27.81 39.80 -9.68
C LEU A 333 -27.51 38.29 -9.58
N HIS A 334 -26.86 37.69 -10.58
CA HIS A 334 -26.49 36.28 -10.49
C HIS A 334 -25.42 36.05 -9.41
N PHE A 335 -24.53 37.02 -9.19
CA PHE A 335 -23.51 36.93 -8.14
C PHE A 335 -24.14 36.88 -6.74
N ASP A 336 -25.10 37.77 -6.45
CA ASP A 336 -25.76 37.85 -5.13
C ASP A 336 -26.58 36.58 -4.80
N HIS A 337 -26.90 35.74 -5.81
CA HIS A 337 -27.53 34.43 -5.64
C HIS A 337 -26.55 33.24 -5.52
N LEU A 338 -25.23 33.49 -5.55
CA LEU A 338 -24.24 32.42 -5.37
C LEU A 338 -24.16 31.98 -3.91
N LYS A 339 -24.39 30.68 -3.66
CA LYS A 339 -24.31 30.09 -2.32
C LYS A 339 -23.01 30.37 -1.55
N ASN A 340 -21.91 30.61 -2.26
CA ASN A 340 -20.58 30.77 -1.66
C ASN A 340 -19.97 32.18 -1.89
N ASN A 341 -20.74 33.16 -2.40
CA ASN A 341 -20.31 34.53 -2.70
C ASN A 341 -18.95 34.63 -3.43
N THR A 342 -18.62 33.65 -4.28
CA THR A 342 -17.33 33.55 -4.96
C THR A 342 -17.56 33.22 -6.43
N ALA A 343 -16.91 33.96 -7.32
CA ALA A 343 -16.80 33.63 -8.73
C ALA A 343 -15.34 33.62 -9.18
N TYR A 344 -15.08 32.99 -10.32
CA TYR A 344 -13.76 32.94 -10.93
C TYR A 344 -13.77 33.65 -12.29
N ILE A 345 -12.94 34.68 -12.43
CA ILE A 345 -12.85 35.51 -13.63
C ILE A 345 -11.66 35.05 -14.48
N GLY A 346 -11.91 34.86 -15.77
CA GLY A 346 -10.92 34.44 -16.74
C GLY A 346 -11.40 33.33 -17.66
N LEU A 347 -10.59 33.00 -18.67
CA LEU A 347 -10.96 32.02 -19.68
C LEU A 347 -10.92 30.59 -19.13
N TYR A 348 -12.08 30.05 -18.76
CA TYR A 348 -12.21 28.66 -18.32
C TYR A 348 -11.89 27.69 -19.45
N LYS A 349 -10.89 26.82 -19.24
CA LYS A 349 -10.54 25.69 -20.10
C LYS A 349 -10.24 24.46 -19.25
N THR A 350 -10.61 23.29 -19.76
CA THR A 350 -10.15 21.97 -19.31
C THR A 350 -8.95 21.56 -20.16
N PHE A 351 -7.97 20.89 -19.55
CA PHE A 351 -6.75 20.45 -20.23
C PHE A 351 -6.08 19.33 -19.44
N ALA A 352 -5.29 18.50 -20.13
CA ALA A 352 -4.46 17.49 -19.47
C ALA A 352 -3.15 18.13 -18.97
N THR A 353 -2.75 17.78 -17.75
CA THR A 353 -1.42 18.05 -17.20
C THR A 353 -0.71 16.73 -17.05
N THR A 354 0.50 16.60 -17.60
CA THR A 354 1.34 15.42 -17.39
C THR A 354 2.47 15.77 -16.44
N SER A 355 2.92 14.81 -15.63
CA SER A 355 4.11 15.01 -14.80
C SER A 355 4.97 13.76 -14.74
N LEU A 356 6.25 13.97 -14.50
CA LEU A 356 7.22 12.93 -14.19
C LEU A 356 7.75 13.17 -12.77
N GLU A 357 7.69 12.14 -11.94
CA GLU A 357 8.13 12.19 -10.55
C GLU A 357 9.21 11.13 -10.30
N ALA A 358 10.29 11.53 -9.65
CA ALA A 358 11.30 10.61 -9.12
C ALA A 358 11.37 10.76 -7.60
N ARG A 359 11.28 9.64 -6.88
CA ARG A 359 11.32 9.59 -5.41
C ARG A 359 12.33 8.56 -4.93
N MET A 360 13.12 8.93 -3.93
CA MET A 360 14.02 8.03 -3.20
C MET A 360 13.66 8.05 -1.72
N VAL A 361 13.62 6.88 -1.09
CA VAL A 361 13.48 6.75 0.36
C VAL A 361 14.58 5.82 0.88
N TYR A 362 15.34 6.28 1.87
CA TYR A 362 16.46 5.54 2.45
C TYR A 362 16.30 5.37 3.96
N PHE A 363 16.48 4.15 4.45
CA PHE A 363 16.61 3.85 5.88
C PHE A 363 17.97 3.19 6.14
N PRO A 364 18.82 3.75 7.01
CA PRO A 364 20.04 3.10 7.46
C PRO A 364 19.78 1.72 8.07
N THR A 365 20.79 0.86 8.08
CA THR A 365 20.71 -0.51 8.60
C THR A 365 20.19 -0.55 10.03
N GLY A 366 19.04 -1.21 10.24
CA GLY A 366 18.42 -1.34 11.57
C GLY A 366 17.74 -0.06 12.08
N SER A 367 17.75 1.03 11.30
CA SER A 367 17.05 2.26 11.64
C SER A 367 15.58 2.17 11.24
N HIS A 368 14.74 2.83 12.03
CA HIS A 368 13.34 3.11 11.71
C HIS A 368 13.11 4.56 11.29
N VAL A 369 14.16 5.37 11.30
CA VAL A 369 14.18 6.75 10.80
C VAL A 369 15.01 6.78 9.53
N GLY A 370 14.49 7.43 8.50
CA GLY A 370 15.12 7.54 7.20
C GLY A 370 15.19 8.96 6.68
N ILE A 371 15.54 9.08 5.39
CA ILE A 371 15.52 10.32 4.63
C ILE A 371 14.81 10.05 3.30
N SER A 372 13.99 10.98 2.85
CA SER A 372 13.28 10.91 1.57
C SER A 372 13.54 12.15 0.71
N PHE A 373 13.56 11.93 -0.59
CA PHE A 373 13.73 12.95 -1.62
C PHE A 373 12.70 12.70 -2.70
N LEU A 374 12.05 13.76 -3.19
CA LEU A 374 11.18 13.69 -4.35
C LEU A 374 11.41 14.93 -5.23
N ALA A 375 11.43 14.72 -6.53
CA ALA A 375 11.41 15.77 -7.54
C ALA A 375 10.28 15.47 -8.54
N GLU A 376 9.47 16.47 -8.84
CA GLU A 376 8.36 16.37 -9.80
C GLU A 376 8.46 17.47 -10.84
N GLN A 377 8.53 17.08 -12.11
CA GLN A 377 8.45 17.99 -13.24
C GLN A 377 7.07 17.89 -13.89
N ASN A 378 6.34 18.99 -13.90
CA ASN A 378 5.07 19.13 -14.60
C ASN A 378 5.31 19.60 -16.05
N PHE A 379 4.46 19.16 -16.97
CA PHE A 379 4.50 19.49 -18.39
C PHE A 379 3.13 19.94 -18.89
N GLY A 380 3.11 20.50 -20.10
CA GLY A 380 1.91 21.07 -20.72
C GLY A 380 1.81 22.56 -20.42
N ARG A 381 0.66 23.01 -19.91
CA ARG A 381 0.42 24.45 -19.69
C ARG A 381 1.33 25.05 -18.61
N TYR A 382 1.82 24.22 -17.70
CA TYR A 382 2.66 24.64 -16.59
C TYR A 382 3.91 23.75 -16.52
N HIS A 383 5.07 24.37 -16.62
CA HIS A 383 6.37 23.70 -16.58
C HIS A 383 6.98 23.72 -15.17
N LEU A 384 6.17 23.48 -14.13
CA LEU A 384 6.60 23.60 -12.74
C LEU A 384 7.58 22.50 -12.36
N LEU A 385 8.66 22.88 -11.67
CA LEU A 385 9.53 21.94 -10.95
C LEU A 385 9.26 22.05 -9.45
N ASN A 386 8.82 20.95 -8.85
CA ASN A 386 8.57 20.83 -7.42
C ASN A 386 9.56 19.86 -6.77
N GLY A 387 9.81 20.04 -5.48
CA GLY A 387 10.68 19.17 -4.70
C GLY A 387 10.11 18.88 -3.31
N ARG A 388 10.54 17.77 -2.71
CA ARG A 388 10.25 17.43 -1.31
C ARG A 388 11.47 16.78 -0.66
N LEU A 389 11.76 17.20 0.56
CA LEU A 389 12.74 16.59 1.44
C LEU A 389 12.03 16.16 2.72
N GLY A 390 12.18 14.91 3.12
CA GLY A 390 11.44 14.37 4.26
C GLY A 390 12.25 13.45 5.17
N ILE A 391 11.70 13.25 6.36
CA ILE A 391 12.20 12.33 7.38
C ILE A 391 11.08 11.30 7.63
N PRO A 392 11.11 10.16 6.93
CA PRO A 392 10.19 9.06 7.17
C PRO A 392 10.57 8.29 8.44
N ILE A 393 9.57 7.95 9.24
CA ILE A 393 9.71 7.26 10.52
C ILE A 393 8.69 6.11 10.58
N VAL A 394 9.16 4.92 10.94
CA VAL A 394 8.36 3.70 11.12
C VAL A 394 8.22 3.41 12.61
N LEU A 395 7.03 3.59 13.17
CA LEU A 395 6.73 3.14 14.53
C LEU A 395 6.46 1.65 14.53
N ILE A 396 7.11 0.97 15.47
CA ILE A 396 7.04 -0.47 15.63
C ILE A 396 6.35 -0.79 16.95
N ASN A 397 5.39 -1.71 16.93
CA ASN A 397 4.70 -2.15 18.14
C ASN A 397 5.55 -3.12 18.98
N SER A 398 5.03 -3.51 20.15
CA SER A 398 5.66 -4.49 21.05
C SER A 398 5.96 -5.85 20.39
N LYS A 399 5.27 -6.18 19.30
CA LYS A 399 5.47 -7.41 18.51
C LYS A 399 6.50 -7.24 17.38
N LYS A 400 7.23 -6.12 17.33
CA LYS A 400 8.22 -5.78 16.29
C LYS A 400 7.63 -5.63 14.88
N ILE A 401 6.35 -5.29 14.78
CA ILE A 401 5.61 -5.09 13.52
C ILE A 401 5.39 -3.59 13.29
N PRO A 402 5.53 -3.07 12.04
CA PRO A 402 5.14 -1.70 11.72
C PRO A 402 3.68 -1.42 12.10
N ALA A 403 3.45 -0.40 12.92
CA ALA A 403 2.13 -0.03 13.42
C ALA A 403 1.63 1.27 12.80
N VAL A 404 2.51 2.25 12.68
CA VAL A 404 2.22 3.56 12.09
C VAL A 404 3.49 4.05 11.40
N ASN A 405 3.34 4.69 10.26
CA ASN A 405 4.43 5.40 9.58
C ASN A 405 4.08 6.86 9.54
N PHE A 406 5.07 7.73 9.69
CA PHE A 406 4.89 9.14 9.43
C PHE A 406 6.07 9.70 8.66
N GLU A 407 5.82 10.66 7.78
CA GLU A 407 6.85 11.39 7.04
C GLU A 407 6.62 12.87 7.30
N ILE A 408 7.53 13.52 8.04
CA ILE A 408 7.55 14.98 8.14
C ILE A 408 8.43 15.47 7.00
N TYR A 409 7.93 16.44 6.23
CA TYR A 409 8.65 16.90 5.05
C TYR A 409 8.52 18.40 4.82
N VAL A 410 9.50 18.94 4.10
CA VAL A 410 9.48 20.28 3.52
C VAL A 410 9.24 20.14 2.02
N LEU A 411 8.20 20.81 1.55
CA LEU A 411 7.86 20.96 0.14
C LEU A 411 8.49 22.24 -0.40
N PHE A 412 8.94 22.17 -1.65
CA PHE A 412 9.45 23.30 -2.43
C PHE A 412 8.62 23.38 -3.70
N PHE A 413 7.87 24.46 -3.89
CA PHE A 413 7.01 24.67 -5.04
C PHE A 413 7.69 25.58 -6.06
N ASP A 414 7.49 25.33 -7.36
CA ASP A 414 7.92 26.25 -8.42
C ASP A 414 9.40 26.68 -8.30
N ILE A 415 10.28 25.69 -8.09
CA ILE A 415 11.74 25.89 -7.91
C ILE A 415 12.34 26.65 -9.11
N ASN A 416 11.78 26.45 -10.30
CA ASN A 416 12.22 27.08 -11.54
C ASN A 416 11.51 28.40 -11.86
N ASN A 417 10.74 28.97 -10.92
CA ASN A 417 10.11 30.29 -11.02
C ASN A 417 9.26 30.50 -12.28
N LYS A 418 8.46 29.52 -12.70
CA LYS A 418 7.60 29.63 -13.88
C LYS A 418 6.29 30.36 -13.63
N ILE A 419 5.70 30.22 -12.44
CA ILE A 419 4.39 30.84 -12.14
C ILE A 419 4.50 31.97 -11.11
N LYS A 420 5.34 31.81 -10.08
CA LYS A 420 5.42 32.76 -8.96
C LYS A 420 6.75 33.52 -8.96
N GLN A 421 7.11 34.18 -10.06
CA GLN A 421 8.42 34.84 -10.23
C GLN A 421 8.75 35.89 -9.16
N ALA A 422 7.73 36.64 -8.70
CA ALA A 422 7.90 37.71 -7.71
C ALA A 422 7.98 37.21 -6.25
N GLN A 423 7.74 35.92 -5.98
CA GLN A 423 7.77 35.39 -4.62
C GLN A 423 9.17 34.93 -4.22
N LYS A 424 9.61 35.37 -3.03
CA LYS A 424 10.86 34.91 -2.40
C LYS A 424 10.80 33.40 -2.12
N PHE A 425 11.96 32.73 -2.10
CA PHE A 425 12.08 31.29 -1.89
C PHE A 425 11.34 30.78 -0.64
N GLY A 426 11.42 31.50 0.49
CA GLY A 426 10.71 31.12 1.72
C GLY A 426 9.18 31.14 1.61
N ASN A 427 8.60 31.85 0.65
CA ASN A 427 7.16 31.85 0.37
C ASN A 427 6.75 30.73 -0.60
N LYS A 428 7.72 29.96 -1.09
CA LYS A 428 7.55 28.79 -1.96
C LYS A 428 7.84 27.48 -1.23
N THR A 429 7.90 27.52 0.10
CA THR A 429 8.10 26.34 0.93
C THR A 429 6.90 26.09 1.83
N ALA A 430 6.65 24.83 2.13
CA ALA A 430 5.66 24.43 3.14
C ALA A 430 6.15 23.22 3.91
N ILE A 431 5.71 23.09 5.15
CA ILE A 431 5.91 21.88 5.95
C ILE A 431 4.65 21.02 5.81
N GLY A 432 4.82 19.72 5.68
CA GLY A 432 3.72 18.77 5.67
C GLY A 432 4.02 17.48 6.41
N LEU A 433 2.97 16.68 6.53
CA LEU A 433 2.93 15.40 7.20
C LEU A 433 2.25 14.36 6.30
N GLY A 434 2.89 13.22 6.15
CA GLY A 434 2.29 11.97 5.69
C GLY A 434 2.12 11.01 6.87
N VAL A 435 1.02 10.26 6.93
CA VAL A 435 0.79 9.19 7.91
C VAL A 435 0.23 7.95 7.21
N GLY A 436 0.77 6.79 7.55
CA GLY A 436 0.35 5.49 7.05
C GLY A 436 0.03 4.53 8.17
N ILE A 437 -1.19 4.01 8.22
CA ILE A 437 -1.63 3.07 9.24
C ILE A 437 -2.03 1.76 8.57
N PRO A 438 -1.18 0.72 8.61
CA PRO A 438 -1.53 -0.61 8.12
C PRO A 438 -2.44 -1.35 9.10
N PHE A 439 -3.44 -2.06 8.58
CA PHE A 439 -4.35 -2.93 9.35
C PHE A 439 -4.34 -4.35 8.77
N SER A 440 -3.99 -5.33 9.60
CA SER A 440 -4.00 -6.77 9.30
C SER A 440 -3.11 -7.16 8.11
N ARG A 441 -2.05 -7.95 8.35
CA ARG A 441 -1.19 -8.42 7.26
C ARG A 441 -1.97 -9.35 6.32
N LEU A 442 -1.75 -9.20 5.02
CA LEU A 442 -2.08 -10.22 4.02
C LEU A 442 -1.16 -11.40 4.26
N MET A 443 -1.61 -12.36 5.07
CA MET A 443 -0.87 -13.58 5.34
C MET A 443 -1.43 -14.80 4.59
N TYR A 444 -2.59 -14.65 3.93
CA TYR A 444 -3.33 -15.76 3.33
C TYR A 444 -4.01 -15.35 2.04
#